data_AF-A0A7V0VXK4-F1
#
_entry.id   AF-A0A7V0VXK4-F1
#
_cell.length_a   1.000
_cell.length_b   1.000
_cell.length_c   1.000
_cell.angle_alpha   90.00
_cell.angle_beta   90.00
_cell.angle_gamma   90.00
#
_symmetry.space_group_name_H-M   'P 1'
#
loop_
_entity.id
_entity.type
_entity.pdbx_description
1 polymer ?
#
loop_
_entity_poly.entity_id
_entity_poly.type
_entity_poly.pdbx_seq_one_letter_code
_entity_poly.pdbx_strand_id
1 'polypeptide(L)' 'KKSIVKVITKKPLTPSDEEIKLNPRSRSAKMRVAEKTQD' A
#
# COMPACT_ATOMS: atom_id res chain seq x y z
N LYS A 1 -9.40 15.56 16.94
CA LYS A 1 -8.05 14.94 16.93
C LYS A 1 -7.48 15.11 15.51
N LYS A 2 -6.42 15.89 15.31
CA LYS A 2 -5.78 16.07 13.99
C LYS A 2 -5.06 14.78 13.60
N SER A 3 -5.22 14.32 12.37
CA SER A 3 -4.54 13.10 11.89
C SER A 3 -3.07 13.40 11.62
N ILE A 4 -2.17 12.69 12.30
CA ILE A 4 -0.70 12.84 12.19
C ILE A 4 -0.17 12.42 10.79
N VAL A 5 -0.98 11.70 10.03
CA VAL A 5 -0.62 11.17 8.72
C VAL A 5 -1.76 11.36 7.72
N LYS A 6 -1.42 11.71 6.49
CA LYS A 6 -2.32 11.76 5.34
C LYS A 6 -2.25 10.44 4.59
N VAL A 7 -3.34 9.69 4.58
CA VAL A 7 -3.42 8.41 3.87
C VAL A 7 -3.47 8.66 2.36
N ILE A 8 -2.45 8.22 1.63
CA ILE A 8 -2.40 8.33 0.16
C ILE A 8 -3.23 7.19 -0.47
N THR A 9 -2.99 5.95 -0.03
CA THR A 9 -3.69 4.77 -0.55
C THR A 9 -4.88 4.40 0.34
N LYS A 10 -6.10 4.79 -0.04
CA LYS A 10 -7.33 4.44 0.71
C LYS A 10 -7.61 2.94 0.72
N LYS A 11 -7.36 2.26 -0.41
CA LYS A 11 -7.38 0.80 -0.54
C LYS A 11 -5.93 0.29 -0.69
N PRO A 12 -5.60 -0.90 -0.17
CA PRO A 12 -4.27 -1.46 -0.36
C PRO A 12 -4.00 -1.73 -1.83
N LEU A 13 -2.77 -1.42 -2.26
CA LEU A 13 -2.29 -1.81 -3.58
C LEU A 13 -1.87 -3.29 -3.53
N THR A 14 -2.38 -4.06 -4.50
CA THR A 14 -2.09 -5.48 -4.66
C THR A 14 -1.11 -5.69 -5.81
N PRO A 15 -0.32 -6.79 -5.79
CA PRO A 15 0.54 -7.15 -6.92
C PRO A 15 -0.28 -7.38 -8.20
N SER A 16 0.35 -7.24 -9.35
CA SER A 16 -0.25 -7.59 -10.65
C SER A 16 -0.20 -9.11 -10.89
N ASP A 17 -1.02 -9.61 -11.81
CA ASP A 17 -1.02 -11.04 -12.16
C ASP A 17 0.32 -11.54 -12.72
N GLU A 18 1.02 -10.68 -13.46
CA GLU A 18 2.37 -10.97 -13.98
C GLU A 18 3.38 -11.11 -12.85
N GLU A 19 3.33 -10.21 -11.85
CA GLU A 19 4.20 -10.27 -10.68
C GLU A 19 3.94 -11.54 -9.86
N ILE A 20 2.67 -11.95 -9.70
CA ILE A 20 2.33 -13.20 -9.00
C ILE A 20 2.87 -14.43 -9.75
N LYS A 21 2.84 -14.42 -11.09
CA LYS A 21 3.39 -15.52 -11.91
C LYS A 21 4.92 -15.62 -11.77
N LEU A 22 5.62 -14.49 -11.78
CA LEU A 22 7.08 -14.44 -11.64
C LEU A 22 7.55 -14.63 -10.19
N ASN A 23 6.76 -14.16 -9.23
CA ASN A 23 7.01 -14.26 -7.80
C ASN A 23 5.73 -14.67 -7.04
N PRO A 24 5.45 -15.98 -6.90
CA PRO A 24 4.26 -16.46 -6.20
C PRO A 24 4.15 -16.02 -4.75
N ARG A 25 5.28 -15.65 -4.10
CA ARG A 25 5.27 -15.13 -2.72
C ARG A 25 4.65 -13.73 -2.63
N SER A 26 4.60 -12.97 -3.72
CA SER A 26 3.94 -11.65 -3.76
C SER A 26 2.42 -11.73 -3.65
N ARG A 27 1.78 -12.88 -3.96
CA ARG A 27 0.32 -13.09 -3.99
C ARG A 27 -0.47 -12.45 -2.85
N SER A 28 0.08 -12.46 -1.63
CA SER A 28 -0.60 -11.96 -0.42
C SER A 28 -0.19 -10.53 -0.02
N ALA A 29 0.72 -9.89 -0.75
CA ALA A 29 1.21 -8.56 -0.44
C ALA A 29 0.10 -7.50 -0.58
N LYS A 30 0.08 -6.56 0.37
CA LYS A 30 -0.87 -5.44 0.41
C LYS A 30 -0.12 -4.18 0.83
N MET A 31 0.22 -3.33 -0.13
CA MET A 31 0.96 -2.09 0.14
C MET A 31 0.01 -0.98 0.59
N ARG A 32 0.38 -0.28 1.65
CA ARG A 32 -0.31 0.92 2.15
C ARG A 32 0.71 2.02 2.37
N VAL A 33 0.40 3.22 1.89
CA VAL A 33 1.27 4.39 1.95
C VAL A 33 0.53 5.54 2.64
N ALA A 34 1.23 6.20 3.56
CA ALA A 34 0.79 7.42 4.19
C ALA A 34 1.96 8.41 4.24
N GLU A 35 1.63 9.68 4.16
CA GLU A 35 2.57 10.80 4.25
C GLU A 35 2.45 11.43 5.65
N LYS A 36 3.58 11.83 6.24
CA LYS A 36 3.57 12.59 7.50
C LYS A 36 3.00 13.98 7.23
N THR A 37 1.97 14.39 7.97
CA THR A 37 1.47 15.76 7.86
C THR A 37 2.49 16.72 8.47
N GLN A 38 2.81 17.79 7.75
CA GLN A 38 3.59 18.92 8.27
C GLN A 38 2.66 19.80 9.12
N ASP A 39 2.37 19.33 10.33
CA ASP A 39 1.81 20.13 11.42
C ASP A 39 2.85 20.22 12.54
#